data_AF-A0A957VRU8-F1
#
_entry.id   AF-A0A957VRU8-F1
#
_cell.length_a   1.000
_cell.length_b   1.000
_cell.length_c   1.000
_cell.angle_alpha   90.00
_cell.angle_beta   90.00
_cell.angle_gamma   90.00
#
_symmetry.space_group_name_H-M   'P 1'
#
loop_
_entity.id
_entity.type
_entity.pdbx_description
1 polymer ?
#
loop_
_entity_poly.entity_id
_entity_poly.type
_entity_poly.pdbx_seq_one_letter_code
_entity_poly.pdbx_strand_id
1 'polypeptide(L)' 'MIYTLVRRLGQMIFVMLGISVLVFLIFFATPGVDPAARIAGRNASPEILKAVRESFGFDQPLYVQYLLMMKKIFVT' A
#
# COMPACT_ATOMS: atom_id res chain seq x y z
N MET A 1 29.03 -11.40 18.40
CA MET A 1 27.76 -10.92 18.99
C MET A 1 27.09 -9.82 18.15
N ILE A 2 27.80 -8.77 17.72
CA ILE A 2 27.24 -7.69 16.87
C ILE A 2 26.81 -8.21 15.48
N TYR A 3 27.61 -9.06 14.85
CA TYR A 3 27.28 -9.66 13.54
C TYR A 3 25.94 -10.42 13.54
N THR A 4 25.69 -11.21 14.59
CA THR A 4 24.43 -11.97 14.75
C THR A 4 23.23 -11.06 14.99
N LEU A 5 23.42 -9.90 15.63
CA LEU A 5 22.38 -8.88 15.81
C LEU A 5 22.01 -8.24 14.49
N VAL A 6 23.00 -7.79 13.70
CA VAL A 6 22.77 -7.21 12.37
C VAL A 6 22.07 -8.20 11.43
N ARG A 7 22.51 -9.47 11.43
CA ARG A 7 21.87 -10.51 10.63
C ARG A 7 20.39 -10.70 10.99
N ARG A 8 20.08 -10.74 12.30
CA ARG A 8 18.70 -10.89 12.79
C ARG A 8 17.84 -9.67 12.43
N LEU A 9 18.36 -8.46 12.61
CA LEU A 9 17.66 -7.23 12.22
C LEU A 9 17.37 -7.20 10.71
N GLY A 10 18.35 -7.58 9.88
CA GLY A 10 18.16 -7.69 8.43
C GLY A 10 17.07 -8.71 8.06
N GLN A 11 17.06 -9.88 8.70
CA GLN A 11 16.02 -10.90 8.50
C GLN A 11 14.63 -10.40 8.91
N MET A 12 14.53 -9.69 10.04
CA MET A 12 13.27 -9.11 10.49
C MET A 12 12.72 -8.08 9.50
N ILE A 13 13.57 -7.14 9.05
CA ILE A 13 13.19 -6.14 8.05
C ILE A 13 12.75 -6.82 6.76
N PHE A 14 13.46 -7.86 6.31
CA PHE A 14 13.11 -8.61 5.10
C PHE A 14 11.73 -9.28 5.22
N VAL A 15 11.43 -9.94 6.35
CA VAL A 15 10.12 -10.55 6.58
C VAL A 15 9.03 -9.50 6.64
N MET A 16 9.26 -8.38 7.33
CA MET A 16 8.30 -7.27 7.39
C MET A 16 8.01 -6.69 6.01
N LEU A 17 9.04 -6.49 5.18
CA LEU A 17 8.88 -6.05 3.79
C LEU A 17 8.11 -7.07 2.95
N GLY A 18 8.38 -8.37 3.13
CA GLY A 18 7.63 -9.42 2.46
C GLY A 18 6.14 -9.37 2.79
N ILE A 19 5.81 -9.25 4.08
CA ILE A 19 4.41 -9.14 4.54
C ILE A 19 3.77 -7.85 4.02
N SER A 20 4.48 -6.72 4.04
CA SER A 20 3.92 -5.45 3.56
C SER A 20 3.63 -5.47 2.07
N VAL A 21 4.47 -6.11 1.25
CA VAL A 21 4.20 -6.33 -0.17
C VAL A 21 2.99 -7.24 -0.35
N LEU A 22 2.89 -8.34 0.39
CA LEU A 22 1.75 -9.25 0.30
C LEU A 22 0.43 -8.55 0.64
N VAL A 23 0.40 -7.79 1.72
CA VAL A 23 -0.77 -6.98 2.10
C VAL A 23 -1.08 -5.96 0.99
N PHE A 24 -0.07 -5.27 0.46
CA PHE A 24 -0.27 -4.34 -0.65
C PHE A 24 -0.91 -5.02 -1.86
N LEU A 25 -0.43 -6.18 -2.26
CA LEU A 25 -0.97 -6.90 -3.41
C LEU A 25 -2.44 -7.28 -3.20
N ILE A 26 -2.77 -7.82 -2.03
CA ILE A 26 -4.15 -8.20 -1.68
C ILE A 26 -5.09 -6.98 -1.69
N PHE A 27 -4.63 -5.85 -1.16
CA PHE A 27 -5.49 -4.69 -0.98
C PHE A 27 -5.46 -3.69 -2.15
N PHE A 28 -4.45 -3.67 -3.01
CA PHE A 28 -4.32 -2.64 -4.05
C PHE A 28 -4.07 -3.20 -5.45
N ALA A 29 -3.54 -4.42 -5.58
CA ALA A 29 -3.26 -5.05 -6.87
C ALA A 29 -4.28 -6.12 -7.28
N THR A 30 -5.31 -6.37 -6.47
CA THR A 30 -6.35 -7.36 -6.77
C THR A 30 -7.17 -6.93 -8.00
N PRO A 31 -7.15 -7.73 -9.11
CA PRO A 31 -7.92 -7.41 -10.30
C PRO A 31 -9.43 -7.33 -10.02
N GLY A 32 -10.09 -6.32 -10.57
CA GLY A 32 -11.54 -6.13 -10.41
C GLY A 32 -11.97 -5.46 -9.10
N VAL A 33 -11.06 -5.19 -8.17
CA VAL A 33 -11.36 -4.48 -6.92
C VAL A 33 -10.73 -3.09 -6.93
N ASP A 34 -11.55 -2.05 -7.11
CA ASP A 34 -11.07 -0.67 -7.04
C ASP A 34 -10.90 -0.22 -5.56
N PRO A 35 -9.67 0.08 -5.10
CA PRO A 35 -9.45 0.61 -3.76
C PRO A 35 -10.15 1.96 -3.55
N ALA A 36 -10.29 2.79 -4.59
CA ALA A 36 -11.01 4.05 -4.49
C ALA A 36 -12.49 3.84 -4.24
N ALA A 37 -13.11 2.84 -4.86
CA ALA A 37 -14.52 2.51 -4.64
C ALA A 37 -14.78 2.02 -3.21
N ARG A 38 -13.81 1.32 -2.61
CA ARG A 38 -13.89 0.93 -1.19
C ARG A 38 -13.83 2.13 -0.24
N ILE A 39 -13.01 3.14 -0.54
CA ILE A 39 -12.90 4.35 0.28
C ILE A 39 -14.08 5.29 0.05
N ALA A 40 -14.49 5.47 -1.20
CA ALA A 40 -15.58 6.37 -1.58
C ALA A 40 -16.96 5.84 -1.14
N GLY A 41 -17.10 4.52 -0.96
CA GLY A 41 -18.32 3.86 -0.52
C GLY A 41 -19.22 3.42 -1.69
N ARG A 42 -20.25 2.61 -1.37
CA ARG A 42 -21.05 1.85 -2.37
C ARG A 42 -21.85 2.71 -3.36
N ASN A 43 -22.11 3.99 -3.06
CA ASN A 43 -22.93 4.89 -3.88
C ASN A 43 -22.19 6.19 -4.23
N ALA A 44 -20.86 6.20 -4.21
CA ALA A 44 -20.11 7.39 -4.60
C ALA A 44 -20.42 7.77 -6.05
N SER A 45 -20.68 9.06 -6.30
CA SER A 45 -20.81 9.55 -7.68
C SER A 45 -19.49 9.30 -8.43
N PRO A 46 -19.52 9.14 -9.77
CA PRO A 46 -18.30 8.96 -10.56
C PRO A 46 -17.27 10.08 -10.35
N GLU A 47 -17.76 11.30 -10.07
CA GLU A 47 -16.93 12.47 -9.74
C GLU A 47 -16.20 12.30 -8.42
N ILE A 48 -16.89 11.86 -7.36
CA ILE A 48 -16.28 11.57 -6.06
C ILE A 48 -15.27 10.42 -6.21
N LEU A 49 -15.62 9.38 -6.97
CA LEU A 49 -14.72 8.25 -7.19
C LEU A 49 -13.42 8.69 -7.87
N LYS A 50 -13.51 9.56 -8.88
CA LYS A 50 -12.34 10.11 -9.58
C LYS A 50 -11.50 11.00 -8.65
N ALA A 51 -12.15 11.86 -7.88
CA ALA A 51 -11.47 12.72 -6.90
C ALA A 51 -10.75 11.88 -5.82
N VAL A 52 -11.35 10.78 -5.38
CA VAL A 52 -10.70 9.83 -4.44
C VAL A 52 -9.52 9.12 -5.11
N ARG A 53 -9.64 8.68 -6.37
CA ARG A 53 -8.52 8.06 -7.09
C ARG A 53 -7.32 9.00 -7.18
N GLU A 54 -7.53 10.24 -7.60
CA GLU A 54 -6.46 11.23 -7.75
C GLU A 54 -5.86 11.65 -6.39
N SER A 55 -6.70 11.92 -5.38
CA SER A 55 -6.23 12.36 -4.07
C SER A 55 -5.47 11.28 -3.29
N PHE A 56 -5.81 10.00 -3.48
CA PHE A 56 -5.09 8.90 -2.86
C PHE A 56 -3.96 8.33 -3.72
N GLY A 57 -3.84 8.77 -4.98
CA GLY A 57 -2.82 8.31 -5.93
C GLY A 57 -3.07 6.91 -6.46
N PHE A 58 -4.33 6.45 -6.50
CA PHE A 58 -4.69 5.12 -7.02
C PHE A 58 -4.67 5.04 -8.55
N ASP A 59 -4.54 6.19 -9.22
CA ASP A 59 -4.27 6.34 -10.65
C ASP A 59 -2.79 6.12 -11.01
N GLN A 60 -1.89 6.13 -10.02
CA GLN A 60 -0.45 6.00 -10.22
C GLN A 60 0.00 4.54 -10.43
N PRO A 61 1.18 4.29 -11.01
CA PRO A 61 1.73 2.93 -11.11
C PRO A 61 1.85 2.22 -9.75
N LEU A 62 1.73 0.88 -9.74
CA LEU A 62 1.72 0.09 -8.50
C LEU A 62 2.94 0.32 -7.58
N TYR A 63 4.12 0.53 -8.16
CA TYR A 63 5.32 0.84 -7.35
C TYR A 63 5.20 2.19 -6.63
N VAL A 64 4.55 3.18 -7.25
CA VAL A 64 4.27 4.49 -6.62
C VAL A 64 3.24 4.32 -5.51
N GLN A 65 2.16 3.57 -5.77
CA GLN A 65 1.14 3.27 -4.76
C GLN A 65 1.73 2.56 -3.54
N TYR A 66 2.64 1.61 -3.75
CA TYR A 66 3.35 0.93 -2.67
C TYR A 66 4.20 1.91 -1.84
N LEU A 67 4.96 2.79 -2.48
CA LEU A 67 5.76 3.81 -1.79
C LEU A 67 4.88 4.81 -1.02
N LEU A 68 3.73 5.21 -1.57
CA LEU A 68 2.75 6.05 -0.88
C LEU A 68 2.18 5.34 0.35
N MET A 69 1.85 4.05 0.25
CA MET A 69 1.40 3.24 1.39
C MET A 69 2.49 3.15 2.46
N MET A 70 3.72 2.83 2.09
CA MET A 70 4.88 2.80 3.01
C MET A 70 5.07 4.15 3.70
N LYS A 71 5.07 5.25 2.93
CA LYS A 71 5.20 6.60 3.50
C LYS A 71 4.10 6.89 4.52
N LYS A 72 2.83 6.56 4.22
CA LYS A 72 1.72 6.75 5.17
C LYS A 72 1.91 5.92 6.44
N ILE A 73 2.35 4.67 6.33
CA ILE A 73 2.57 3.78 7.49
C ILE A 73 3.67 4.31 8.43
N PHE A 74 4.76 4.85 7.89
CA PHE A 74 5.91 5.32 8.70
C PHE A 74 5.84 6.80 9.11
N VAL A 75 5.05 7.61 8.42
CA VAL A 75 4.99 9.07 8.57
C VAL A 75 3.57 9.54 8.95
N THR A 76 2.80 8.69 9.67
CA THR A 76 1.55 9.13 10.33
C THR A 76 1.91 9.97 11.55
#